data_AF-A0AAQ1TTN3-F1
#
_entry.id   AF-A0AAQ1TTN3-F1
#
_cell.length_a   1.000
_cell.length_b   1.000
_cell.length_c   1.000
_cell.angle_alpha   90.00
_cell.angle_beta   90.00
_cell.angle_gamma   90.00
#
_symmetry.space_group_name_H-M   'P 1'
#
loop_
_entity.id
_entity.type
_entity.pdbx_description
1 polymer ?
#
loop_
_entity_poly.entity_id
_entity_poly.type
_entity_poly.pdbx_seq_one_letter_code
_entity_poly.pdbx_strand_id
1 'polypeptide(L)'
;MRWVKPTSWSPAASTTCKASPSKAGAALFQTGGIIDVFRTGRIPANVSLDCVDPLIAPKAKNPVWLRSPLDLGAAGRPVKAAALTSLGFGHVGALIVYAHPGVFEEAVAKQRGADAATAWRERAEQRLAAGHDR
;
A
#
# COMPACT_ATOMS: atom_id res chain seq x y z
N MET A 1 -6.24 -2.72 -15.73
CA MET A 1 -5.81 -2.76 -14.30
C MET A 1 -4.31 -2.46 -14.25
N ARG A 2 -3.90 -1.30 -13.73
CA ARG A 2 -2.49 -0.98 -13.51
C ARG A 2 -2.10 -1.44 -12.10
N TRP A 3 -1.17 -2.38 -12.03
CA TRP A 3 -0.66 -2.93 -10.78
C TRP A 3 0.46 -2.03 -10.24
N VAL A 4 0.39 -1.70 -8.95
CA VAL A 4 1.51 -1.11 -8.21
C VAL A 4 2.17 -2.24 -7.42
N LYS A 5 3.38 -2.63 -7.84
CA LYS A 5 4.18 -3.68 -7.19
C LYS A 5 5.42 -3.04 -6.53
N PRO A 6 5.56 -3.06 -5.20
CA PRO A 6 6.80 -2.78 -4.50
C PRO A 6 7.56 -4.10 -4.39
N THR A 7 8.50 -4.34 -5.29
CA THR A 7 9.56 -5.35 -5.11
C THR A 7 10.73 -4.72 -4.37
N SER A 8 11.38 -5.54 -3.54
CA SER A 8 12.62 -5.30 -2.80
C SER A 8 13.78 -4.66 -3.58
N TRP A 9 13.62 -4.52 -4.90
CA TRP A 9 14.53 -3.80 -5.77
C TRP A 9 13.77 -3.16 -6.95
N SER A 10 12.70 -2.38 -6.70
CA SER A 10 12.19 -1.35 -7.64
C SER A 10 11.11 -0.45 -7.00
N PRO A 11 11.15 0.88 -7.23
CA PRO A 11 10.44 1.93 -6.49
C PRO A 11 9.26 2.54 -7.27
N ALA A 12 8.03 2.22 -6.88
CA ALA A 12 6.88 3.10 -7.16
C ALA A 12 6.37 3.81 -5.88
N ALA A 13 6.71 3.26 -4.72
CA ALA A 13 6.72 3.92 -3.42
C ALA A 13 7.71 3.14 -2.55
N SER A 14 9.01 3.39 -2.74
CA SER A 14 10.03 2.81 -1.87
C SER A 14 9.93 3.53 -0.52
N THR A 15 9.37 2.87 0.49
CA THR A 15 9.44 3.38 1.86
C THR A 15 10.88 3.41 2.37
N THR A 16 11.80 2.66 1.74
CA THR A 16 13.22 2.64 2.10
C THR A 16 13.97 3.92 1.75
N CYS A 17 13.47 4.79 0.87
CA CYS A 17 14.11 6.10 0.66
C CYS A 17 13.87 7.07 1.82
N LYS A 18 12.82 6.83 2.64
CA LYS A 18 12.52 7.62 3.84
C LYS A 18 12.89 6.91 5.14
N ALA A 19 12.86 5.57 5.17
CA ALA A 19 13.22 4.76 6.33
C ALA A 19 14.45 3.88 6.02
N SER A 20 15.42 3.83 6.93
CA SER A 20 16.63 3.01 6.74
C SER A 20 16.28 1.51 6.57
N PRO A 21 17.00 0.75 5.71
CA PRO A 21 16.81 -0.69 5.60
C PRO A 21 17.06 -1.40 6.94
N SER A 22 16.00 -1.70 7.67
CA SER A 22 16.08 -2.57 8.85
C SER A 22 16.15 -4.03 8.41
N LYS A 23 17.08 -4.82 9.00
CA LYS A 23 17.31 -6.23 8.62
C LYS A 23 16.05 -7.10 8.63
N ALA A 24 15.16 -6.91 9.61
CA ALA A 24 13.92 -7.69 9.76
C ALA A 24 12.63 -6.85 9.69
N GLY A 25 12.70 -5.52 9.84
CA GLY A 25 11.52 -4.64 9.92
C GLY A 25 11.07 -4.03 8.59
N ALA A 26 11.77 -4.31 7.48
CA ALA A 26 11.49 -3.62 6.20
C ALA A 26 10.05 -3.87 5.72
N ALA A 27 9.55 -5.10 5.85
CA ALA A 27 8.19 -5.46 5.48
C ALA A 27 7.13 -4.76 6.35
N LEU A 28 7.44 -4.49 7.63
CA LEU A 28 6.54 -3.76 8.52
C LEU A 28 6.34 -2.32 8.05
N PHE A 29 7.42 -1.61 7.73
CA PHE A 29 7.34 -0.23 7.23
C PHE A 29 6.67 -0.15 5.85
N GLN A 30 6.92 -1.12 4.98
CA GLN A 30 6.22 -1.24 3.69
C GLN A 30 4.71 -1.47 3.90
N THR A 31 4.33 -2.32 4.85
CA THR A 31 2.93 -2.59 5.19
C THR A 31 2.24 -1.34 5.73
N GLY A 32 2.88 -0.65 6.69
CA GLY A 32 2.35 0.61 7.24
C GLY A 32 2.15 1.68 6.16
N GLY A 33 3.12 1.83 5.24
CA GLY A 33 2.99 2.74 4.10
C GLY A 33 1.84 2.37 3.17
N ILE A 34 1.65 1.09 2.87
CA ILE A 34 0.52 0.61 2.05
C ILE A 34 -0.83 0.89 2.73
N ILE A 35 -0.93 0.67 4.04
CA ILE A 35 -2.15 0.95 4.81
C ILE A 35 -2.49 2.45 4.75
N ASP A 36 -1.48 3.33 4.86
CA ASP A 36 -1.70 4.77 4.75
C ASP A 36 -2.14 5.19 3.34
N VAL A 37 -1.61 4.55 2.29
CA VAL A 37 -2.08 4.75 0.90
C VAL A 37 -3.54 4.34 0.74
N PHE A 38 -3.98 3.22 1.33
CA PHE A 38 -5.39 2.84 1.29
C PHE A 38 -6.29 3.84 2.01
N ARG A 39 -5.84 4.36 3.15
CA ARG A 39 -6.60 5.33 3.95
C ARG A 39 -6.72 6.70 3.28
N THR A 40 -5.64 7.18 2.67
CA THR A 40 -5.56 8.55 2.12
C THR A 40 -5.81 8.63 0.62
N GLY A 41 -5.58 7.53 -0.11
CA GLY A 41 -5.57 7.53 -1.58
C GLY A 41 -4.36 8.25 -2.19
N ARG A 42 -3.40 8.71 -1.37
CA ARG A 42 -2.22 9.45 -1.81
C ARG A 42 -1.01 8.55 -1.90
N ILE A 43 -0.43 8.44 -3.10
CA ILE A 43 0.81 7.69 -3.33
C ILE A 43 2.01 8.64 -3.11
N PRO A 44 2.93 8.32 -2.19
CA PRO A 44 4.11 9.14 -1.96
C PRO A 44 5.10 9.06 -3.13
N ALA A 45 5.82 10.16 -3.36
CA ALA A 45 6.94 10.17 -4.30
C ALA A 45 8.19 9.52 -3.74
N ASN A 46 9.05 9.05 -4.65
CA ASN A 46 10.43 8.78 -4.34
C ASN A 46 11.25 10.08 -4.46
N VAL A 47 11.51 10.72 -3.32
CA VAL A 47 12.22 12.02 -3.25
C VAL A 47 13.71 11.93 -3.57
N SER A 48 14.30 10.72 -3.47
CA SER A 48 15.72 10.47 -3.73
C SER A 48 15.98 9.92 -5.13
N LEU A 49 15.00 10.00 -6.02
CA LEU A 49 15.13 9.48 -7.38
C LEU A 49 15.67 10.56 -8.32
N ASP A 50 16.94 10.46 -8.70
CA ASP A 50 17.59 11.37 -9.65
C ASP A 50 17.38 10.94 -11.11
N CYS A 51 17.71 9.69 -11.43
CA CYS A 51 17.47 9.10 -12.75
C CYS A 51 16.99 7.65 -12.61
N VAL A 52 16.28 7.16 -13.62
CA VAL A 52 15.88 5.76 -13.70
C VAL A 52 16.90 5.05 -14.56
N ASP A 53 17.46 3.93 -14.07
CA ASP A 53 18.48 3.15 -14.78
C ASP A 53 17.97 2.69 -16.17
N PRO A 54 18.67 3.03 -17.27
CA PRO A 54 18.27 2.59 -18.62
C PRO A 54 18.11 1.07 -18.77
N LEU A 55 18.84 0.26 -17.99
CA LEU A 55 18.74 -1.20 -18.01
C LEU A 55 17.40 -1.72 -17.49
N ILE A 56 16.65 -0.89 -16.76
CA ILE A 56 15.30 -1.25 -16.31
C ILE A 56 14.27 -1.08 -17.42
N ALA A 57 14.53 -0.25 -18.44
CA ALA A 57 13.55 0.11 -19.47
C ALA A 57 12.92 -1.11 -20.17
N PRO A 58 13.66 -2.18 -20.53
CA PRO A 58 13.07 -3.38 -21.14
C PRO A 58 12.12 -4.13 -20.19
N LYS A 59 12.35 -4.05 -18.87
CA LYS A 59 11.57 -4.73 -17.82
C LYS A 59 10.43 -3.83 -17.28
N ALA A 60 10.43 -2.55 -17.65
CA ALA A 60 9.65 -1.48 -17.04
C ALA A 60 8.27 -1.22 -17.70
N LYS A 61 7.71 -2.15 -18.47
CA LYS A 61 6.47 -1.91 -19.23
C LYS A 61 5.28 -1.41 -18.39
N ASN A 62 5.16 -1.93 -17.17
CA ASN A 62 4.04 -1.65 -16.26
C ASN A 62 4.37 -0.70 -15.08
N PRO A 63 5.56 -0.73 -14.45
CA PRO A 63 5.87 0.18 -13.35
C PRO A 63 5.99 1.64 -13.79
N VAL A 64 5.63 2.54 -12.87
CA VAL A 64 5.77 3.99 -13.02
C VAL A 64 6.48 4.52 -11.78
N TRP A 65 7.51 5.33 -11.98
CA TRP A 65 8.31 5.94 -10.91
C TRP A 65 7.82 7.36 -10.65
N LEU A 66 7.28 7.62 -9.46
CA LEU A 66 6.77 8.94 -9.09
C LEU A 66 7.87 9.82 -8.49
N ARG A 67 8.07 10.99 -9.08
CA ARG A 67 8.94 12.06 -8.54
C ARG A 67 8.18 13.10 -7.70
N SER A 68 6.86 13.19 -7.91
CA SER A 68 5.95 14.04 -7.13
C SER A 68 4.79 13.21 -6.60
N PRO A 69 4.27 13.51 -5.39
CA PRO A 69 3.17 12.74 -4.81
C PRO A 69 1.96 12.73 -5.75
N LEU A 70 1.31 11.58 -5.88
CA LEU A 70 0.12 11.42 -6.71
C LEU A 70 -1.11 11.23 -5.83
N ASP A 71 -2.04 12.16 -5.89
CA ASP A 71 -3.31 12.05 -5.18
C ASP A 71 -4.37 11.40 -6.09
N LEU A 72 -4.67 10.14 -5.81
CA LEU A 72 -5.71 9.42 -6.53
C LEU A 72 -7.08 9.56 -5.85
N GLY A 73 -7.10 9.90 -4.55
CA GLY A 73 -8.32 10.17 -3.79
C GLY A 73 -9.04 11.41 -4.32
N ALA A 74 -8.30 12.51 -4.51
CA ALA A 74 -8.81 13.74 -5.11
C ALA A 74 -9.32 13.53 -6.55
N ALA A 75 -8.76 12.57 -7.27
CA ALA A 75 -9.19 12.21 -8.62
C ALA A 75 -10.37 11.22 -8.67
N GLY A 76 -10.96 10.85 -7.52
CA GLY A 76 -12.05 9.88 -7.43
C GLY A 76 -11.67 8.45 -7.85
N ARG A 77 -10.37 8.12 -7.82
CA ARG A 77 -9.84 6.81 -8.26
C ARG A 77 -9.13 6.10 -7.11
N PRO A 78 -9.87 5.53 -6.14
CA PRO A 78 -9.25 4.92 -4.97
C PRO A 78 -8.34 3.73 -5.32
N VAL A 79 -7.30 3.53 -4.52
CA VAL A 79 -6.38 2.40 -4.64
C VAL A 79 -7.08 1.13 -4.17
N LYS A 80 -7.26 0.17 -5.07
CA LYS A 80 -8.06 -1.05 -4.80
C LYS A 80 -7.24 -2.20 -4.21
N ALA A 81 -5.97 -2.29 -4.57
CA ALA A 81 -5.08 -3.35 -4.15
C ALA A 81 -3.63 -2.89 -4.20
N ALA A 82 -2.79 -3.54 -3.41
CA ALA A 82 -1.35 -3.35 -3.40
C ALA A 82 -0.66 -4.70 -3.25
N ALA A 83 0.43 -4.92 -3.96
CA ALA A 83 1.35 -6.01 -3.64
C ALA A 83 2.43 -5.49 -2.68
N LEU A 84 3.15 -6.38 -2.01
CA LEU A 84 4.40 -6.12 -1.30
C LEU A 84 5.28 -7.33 -1.56
N THR A 85 6.50 -7.08 -2.02
CA THR A 85 7.47 -8.14 -2.28
C THR A 85 8.78 -7.81 -1.59
N SER A 86 9.24 -8.74 -0.76
CA SER A 86 10.46 -8.61 0.03
C SER A 86 11.38 -9.79 -0.22
N LEU A 87 12.69 -9.56 -0.23
CA LEU A 87 13.72 -10.60 -0.36
C LEU A 87 14.61 -10.55 0.88
N GLY A 88 14.85 -11.71 1.48
CA GLY A 88 15.75 -11.90 2.61
C GLY A 88 17.02 -12.65 2.21
N PHE A 89 17.99 -12.71 3.12
CA PHE A 89 19.19 -13.52 2.94
C PHE A 89 18.85 -15.02 2.86
N GLY A 90 19.66 -15.79 2.12
CA GLY A 90 19.49 -17.24 2.00
C GLY A 90 18.43 -17.67 0.99
N HIS A 91 18.28 -16.94 -0.13
CA HIS A 91 17.30 -17.25 -1.19
C HIS A 91 15.83 -17.25 -0.73
N VAL A 92 15.51 -16.48 0.32
CA VAL A 92 14.15 -16.35 0.83
C VAL A 92 13.46 -15.18 0.15
N GLY A 93 12.26 -15.40 -0.39
CA GLY A 93 11.41 -14.36 -0.94
C GLY A 93 9.97 -14.47 -0.46
N ALA A 94 9.31 -13.34 -0.27
CA ALA A 94 7.92 -13.26 0.13
C ALA A 94 7.14 -12.29 -0.76
N LEU A 95 5.89 -12.64 -1.05
CA LEU A 95 4.87 -11.80 -1.70
C LEU A 95 3.66 -11.73 -0.78
N ILE A 96 3.19 -10.52 -0.49
CA ILE A 96 1.94 -10.25 0.21
C ILE A 96 1.06 -9.41 -0.73
N VAL A 97 -0.23 -9.71 -0.78
CA VAL A 97 -1.21 -8.94 -1.55
C VAL A 97 -2.27 -8.43 -0.60
N TYR A 98 -2.53 -7.13 -0.66
CA TYR A 98 -3.54 -6.43 0.11
C TYR A 98 -4.69 -6.01 -0.79
N ALA A 99 -5.90 -6.10 -0.25
CA ALA A 99 -7.09 -5.50 -0.83
C ALA A 99 -7.53 -4.30 0.02
N HIS A 100 -8.20 -3.34 -0.62
CA HIS A 100 -8.77 -2.20 0.08
C HIS A 100 -9.78 -2.64 1.17
N PRO A 101 -9.80 -2.02 2.37
CA PRO A 101 -10.68 -2.42 3.47
C PRO A 101 -12.18 -2.47 3.12
N GLY A 102 -12.63 -1.62 2.20
CA GLY A 102 -14.00 -1.64 1.69
C GLY A 102 -14.41 -2.98 1.06
N VAL A 103 -13.46 -3.81 0.61
CA VAL A 103 -13.76 -5.17 0.13
C VAL A 103 -14.26 -6.07 1.27
N PHE A 104 -13.70 -5.92 2.47
CA PHE A 104 -14.15 -6.68 3.64
C PHE A 104 -15.55 -6.24 4.07
N GLU A 105 -15.82 -4.95 4.04
CA GLU A 105 -17.14 -4.43 4.36
C GLU A 105 -18.22 -4.97 3.41
N GLU A 106 -17.96 -4.93 2.11
CA GLU A 106 -18.84 -5.51 1.09
C GLU A 106 -19.05 -7.02 1.30
N ALA A 107 -18.02 -7.73 1.76
CA ALA A 107 -18.15 -9.15 2.10
C ALA A 107 -19.08 -9.36 3.31
N VAL A 108 -19.01 -8.51 4.34
CA VAL A 108 -19.93 -8.56 5.48
C VAL A 108 -21.36 -8.26 5.04
N ALA A 109 -21.56 -7.23 4.23
CA ALA A 109 -22.88 -6.86 3.73
C ALA A 109 -23.53 -8.02 2.94
N LYS A 110 -22.75 -8.69 2.09
CA LYS A 110 -23.23 -9.85 1.31
C LYS A 110 -23.53 -11.08 2.15
N GLN A 111 -22.75 -11.35 3.19
CA GLN A 111 -22.87 -12.59 3.98
C GLN A 111 -23.83 -12.46 5.17
N ARG A 112 -23.99 -11.25 5.72
CA ARG A 112 -24.70 -11.01 6.99
C ARG A 112 -25.74 -9.89 6.92
N GLY A 113 -25.90 -9.26 5.75
CA GLY A 113 -26.84 -8.17 5.53
C GLY A 113 -26.23 -6.78 5.76
N ALA A 114 -26.90 -5.76 5.21
CA ALA A 114 -26.45 -4.37 5.26
C ALA A 114 -26.37 -3.84 6.70
N ASP A 115 -27.34 -4.18 7.55
CA ASP A 115 -27.36 -3.73 8.96
C ASP A 115 -26.15 -4.24 9.74
N ALA A 116 -25.75 -5.49 9.48
CA ALA A 116 -24.58 -6.08 10.12
C ALA A 116 -23.26 -5.41 9.67
N ALA A 117 -23.20 -4.95 8.41
CA ALA A 117 -22.06 -4.19 7.89
C ALA A 117 -21.98 -2.80 8.52
N THR A 118 -23.11 -2.09 8.61
CA THR A 118 -23.21 -0.79 9.28
C THR A 118 -22.80 -0.89 10.76
N ALA A 119 -23.38 -1.83 11.51
CA ALA A 119 -23.04 -2.04 12.91
C ALA A 119 -21.58 -2.51 13.13
N TRP A 120 -20.98 -3.16 12.14
CA TRP A 120 -19.54 -3.45 12.17
C TRP A 120 -18.71 -2.18 11.98
N ARG A 121 -19.05 -1.35 10.99
CA ARG A 121 -18.36 -0.09 10.68
C ARG A 121 -18.39 0.86 11.87
N GLU A 122 -19.57 1.09 12.46
CA GLU A 122 -19.74 1.96 13.63
C GLU A 122 -18.86 1.52 14.80
N ARG A 123 -18.83 0.21 15.10
CA ARG A 123 -17.95 -0.32 16.16
C ARG A 123 -16.47 -0.19 15.84
N ALA A 124 -16.09 -0.27 14.55
CA ALA A 124 -14.70 -0.07 14.14
C ALA A 124 -14.28 1.39 14.32
N GLU A 125 -15.14 2.34 13.93
CA GLU A 125 -14.91 3.77 14.09
C GLU A 125 -14.87 4.20 15.56
N GLN A 126 -15.78 3.67 16.39
CA GLN A 126 -15.76 3.90 17.85
C GLN A 126 -14.43 3.45 18.48
N ARG A 127 -13.90 2.29 18.10
CA ARG A 127 -12.60 1.81 18.58
C ARG A 127 -11.45 2.68 18.12
N LEU A 128 -11.52 3.18 16.88
CA LEU A 128 -10.51 4.08 16.34
C LEU A 128 -10.51 5.42 17.10
N ALA A 129 -11.68 6.01 17.32
CA ALA A 129 -11.84 7.25 18.10
C ALA A 129 -11.36 7.08 19.54
N ALA A 130 -11.82 6.02 20.23
CA ALA A 130 -11.38 5.72 21.59
C ALA A 130 -9.88 5.43 21.71
N GLY A 131 -9.23 4.99 20.62
CA GLY A 131 -7.78 4.82 20.57
C GLY A 131 -7.02 6.12 20.33
N HIS A 132 -7.62 7.09 19.63
CA HIS A 132 -7.06 8.42 19.41
C HIS A 132 -7.13 9.30 20.66
N ASP A 133 -8.19 9.14 21.47
CA ASP A 133 -8.43 9.96 22.67
C ASP A 133 -7.67 9.46 23.93
N ARG A 134 -6.79 8.46 23.77
CA ARG A 134 -5.91 7.92 24.83
C ARG A 134 -4.48 8.42 24.66
#